data_AF-A0A4R6TJG8-F1
#
_entry.id   AF-A0A4R6TJG8-F1
#
_cell.length_a   1.000
_cell.length_b   1.000
_cell.length_c   1.000
_cell.angle_alpha   90.00
_cell.angle_beta   90.00
_cell.angle_gamma   90.00
#
_symmetry.space_group_name_H-M   'P 1'
#
loop_
_entity.id
_entity.type
_entity.pdbx_description
1 polymer ?
#
loop_
_entity_poly.entity_id
_entity_poly.type
_entity_poly.pdbx_seq_one_letter_code
_entity_poly.pdbx_strand_id
1 'polypeptide(L)'
;MVVNGNKQLNMSFSHIWKLTLLLPVFIFLFSCSDDDDDSFARVSVNGTVLFEDVSDFNGDIDASFTGNGGSVTRSFKWNNNLNRADYNADITATAAGSFQMIVSDAEGTVVLDKTILGNQEPDSIDGVTAAGSPGIWTVTIVLVDFSGDGSFSLSEGD
;
A
#
# COMPACT_ATOMS: atom_id res chain seq x y z
N MET A 1 -90.14 -12.70 15.73
CA MET A 1 -90.11 -11.32 16.25
C MET A 1 -89.04 -10.56 15.49
N VAL A 2 -89.22 -9.25 15.30
CA VAL A 2 -88.44 -8.32 14.44
C VAL A 2 -89.01 -8.15 13.03
N VAL A 3 -89.84 -7.10 12.92
CA VAL A 3 -90.04 -6.30 11.71
C VAL A 3 -89.03 -5.17 11.77
N ASN A 4 -88.25 -4.93 10.71
CA ASN A 4 -88.22 -3.65 10.00
C ASN A 4 -87.07 -3.64 9.01
N GLY A 5 -87.42 -3.48 7.73
CA GLY A 5 -86.50 -2.95 6.75
C GLY A 5 -86.27 -1.46 6.95
N ASN A 6 -85.46 -0.90 6.06
CA ASN A 6 -85.50 0.45 5.47
C ASN A 6 -84.08 0.73 4.94
N LYS A 7 -83.82 1.35 3.78
CA LYS A 7 -84.60 1.86 2.65
C LYS A 7 -83.55 2.33 1.62
N GLN A 8 -83.88 2.16 0.33
CA GLN A 8 -83.54 3.01 -0.85
C GLN A 8 -82.07 3.33 -1.16
N LEU A 9 -81.52 2.82 -2.27
CA LEU A 9 -81.55 3.40 -3.64
C LEU A 9 -80.83 4.75 -3.76
N ASN A 10 -79.66 4.76 -4.41
CA ASN A 10 -79.53 5.34 -5.76
C ASN A 10 -78.11 5.11 -6.32
N MET A 11 -78.06 4.53 -7.51
CA MET A 11 -76.85 4.45 -8.34
C MET A 11 -76.69 5.75 -9.13
N SER A 12 -75.48 6.28 -9.21
CA SER A 12 -75.08 7.17 -10.31
C SER A 12 -73.78 6.65 -10.92
N PHE A 13 -73.83 6.51 -12.24
CA PHE A 13 -72.88 5.83 -13.10
C PHE A 13 -71.73 6.75 -13.54
N SER A 14 -70.58 6.13 -13.81
CA SER A 14 -69.54 6.52 -14.79
C SER A 14 -68.73 7.79 -14.52
N HIS A 15 -67.40 7.66 -14.44
CA HIS A 15 -66.52 7.87 -15.59
C HIS A 15 -65.10 7.35 -15.27
N ILE A 16 -64.56 6.60 -16.24
CA ILE A 16 -63.24 5.99 -16.19
C ILE A 16 -62.21 7.08 -16.43
N TRP A 17 -61.36 7.38 -15.45
CA TRP A 17 -60.06 8.02 -15.72
C TRP A 17 -59.00 7.31 -14.89
N LYS A 18 -58.17 6.54 -15.58
CA LYS A 18 -56.94 5.97 -15.04
C LYS A 18 -56.02 7.13 -14.64
N LEU A 19 -55.91 7.42 -13.35
CA LEU A 19 -54.84 8.26 -12.83
C LEU A 19 -53.94 7.36 -12.00
N THR A 20 -52.98 6.73 -12.69
CA THR A 20 -51.87 6.02 -12.09
C THR A 20 -51.08 7.02 -11.25
N LEU A 21 -51.29 7.01 -9.94
CA LEU A 21 -50.50 7.77 -8.98
C LEU A 21 -49.13 7.09 -8.86
N LEU A 22 -48.18 7.58 -9.64
CA LEU A 22 -46.75 7.26 -9.52
C LEU A 22 -46.28 7.68 -8.11
N LEU A 23 -46.06 6.70 -7.24
CA LEU A 23 -45.29 6.88 -6.02
C LEU A 23 -43.87 7.31 -6.41
N PRO A 24 -43.31 8.42 -5.89
CA PRO A 24 -41.89 8.67 -6.02
C PRO A 24 -41.19 7.62 -5.15
N VAL A 25 -40.59 6.63 -5.81
CA VAL A 25 -39.60 5.76 -5.19
C VAL A 25 -38.43 6.66 -4.83
N PHE A 26 -38.36 7.03 -3.55
CA PHE A 26 -37.21 7.74 -2.99
C PHE A 26 -36.07 6.72 -2.93
N ILE A 27 -35.37 6.57 -4.05
CA ILE A 27 -34.12 5.82 -4.12
C ILE A 27 -33.11 6.64 -3.33
N PHE A 28 -32.85 6.25 -2.08
CA PHE A 28 -31.64 6.64 -1.40
C PHE A 28 -30.47 6.07 -2.20
N LEU A 29 -29.96 6.87 -3.14
CA LEU A 29 -28.61 6.69 -3.64
C LEU A 29 -27.71 7.01 -2.46
N PHE A 30 -27.36 6.00 -1.67
CA PHE A 30 -26.13 6.04 -0.90
C PHE A 30 -24.99 6.12 -1.92
N SER A 31 -24.69 7.34 -2.34
CA SER A 31 -23.40 7.66 -2.93
C SER A 31 -22.42 7.46 -1.79
N CYS A 32 -21.79 6.28 -1.73
CA CYS A 32 -20.58 6.10 -0.94
C CYS A 32 -19.57 7.06 -1.57
N SER A 33 -19.35 8.21 -0.92
CA SER A 33 -18.21 9.06 -1.23
C SER A 33 -17.04 8.37 -0.53
N ASP A 34 -16.52 7.31 -1.13
CA ASP A 34 -15.22 6.78 -0.74
C ASP A 34 -14.20 7.74 -1.36
N ASP A 35 -14.10 8.94 -0.79
CA ASP A 35 -12.93 9.81 -0.95
C ASP A 35 -11.88 9.33 0.05
N ASP A 36 -11.55 8.04 -0.01
CA ASP A 36 -10.36 7.52 0.64
C ASP A 36 -9.20 7.99 -0.24
N ASP A 37 -8.44 8.98 0.22
CA ASP A 37 -7.11 9.25 -0.30
C ASP A 37 -6.30 7.95 -0.15
N ASP A 38 -6.27 7.12 -1.20
CA ASP A 38 -5.64 5.80 -1.16
C ASP A 38 -4.18 5.94 -0.73
N SER A 39 -3.89 5.51 0.50
CA SER A 39 -2.54 5.46 1.03
C SER A 39 -1.70 4.47 0.22
N PHE A 40 -0.50 4.85 -0.17
CA PHE A 40 0.44 4.05 -0.93
C PHE A 40 1.85 4.14 -0.38
N ALA A 41 2.63 3.09 -0.65
CA ALA A 41 4.08 3.07 -0.53
C ALA A 41 4.65 2.26 -1.69
N ARG A 42 5.77 2.71 -2.25
CA ARG A 42 6.38 2.16 -3.47
C ARG A 42 7.89 2.10 -3.31
N VAL A 43 8.50 1.07 -3.87
CA VAL A 43 9.96 0.90 -3.94
C VAL A 43 10.33 0.77 -5.41
N SER A 44 11.43 1.39 -5.81
CA SER A 44 12.04 1.22 -7.12
C SER A 44 13.53 0.91 -6.99
N VAL A 45 14.02 0.06 -7.89
CA VAL A 45 15.42 -0.36 -7.94
C VAL A 45 15.93 -0.15 -9.35
N ASN A 46 17.03 0.59 -9.50
CA ASN A 46 17.65 0.97 -10.77
C ASN A 46 16.62 1.53 -11.78
N GLY A 47 15.71 2.38 -11.27
CA GLY A 47 14.63 3.02 -12.04
C GLY A 47 13.39 2.15 -12.32
N THR A 48 13.35 0.90 -11.85
CA THR A 48 12.21 -0.01 -12.03
C THR A 48 11.37 -0.11 -10.77
N VAL A 49 10.08 0.22 -10.85
CA VAL A 49 9.14 0.09 -9.71
C VAL A 49 8.82 -1.38 -9.46
N LEU A 50 8.92 -1.80 -8.20
CA LEU A 50 8.63 -3.17 -7.78
C LEU A 50 7.14 -3.34 -7.46
N PHE A 51 6.43 -4.07 -8.32
CA PHE A 51 5.04 -4.49 -8.10
C PHE A 51 4.91 -5.89 -7.51
N GLU A 52 5.98 -6.68 -7.63
CA GLU A 52 6.17 -8.02 -7.10
C GLU A 52 7.65 -8.21 -6.75
N ASP A 53 8.00 -9.36 -6.19
CA ASP A 53 9.40 -9.69 -5.94
C ASP A 53 10.09 -10.01 -7.27
N VAL A 54 11.20 -9.33 -7.55
CA VAL A 54 11.95 -9.46 -8.81
C VAL A 54 13.37 -9.97 -8.56
N SER A 55 13.99 -10.56 -9.57
CA SER A 55 15.33 -11.14 -9.47
C SER A 55 16.38 -10.45 -10.34
N ASP A 56 17.65 -10.77 -10.05
CA ASP A 56 18.80 -10.67 -10.96
C ASP A 56 19.36 -9.25 -11.21
N PHE A 57 19.32 -8.38 -10.21
CA PHE A 57 20.13 -7.15 -10.26
C PHE A 57 21.62 -7.48 -10.15
N ASN A 58 22.43 -6.83 -10.97
CA ASN A 58 23.89 -6.96 -11.00
C ASN A 58 24.54 -5.59 -10.90
N GLY A 59 25.75 -5.54 -10.35
CA GLY A 59 26.44 -4.27 -10.07
C GLY A 59 25.80 -3.54 -8.89
N ASP A 60 26.14 -2.27 -8.74
CA ASP A 60 25.60 -1.45 -7.65
C ASP A 60 24.09 -1.27 -7.77
N ILE A 61 23.45 -1.24 -6.61
CA ILE A 61 22.04 -0.94 -6.43
C ILE A 61 21.89 0.54 -6.14
N ASP A 62 21.06 1.21 -6.94
CA ASP A 62 20.57 2.56 -6.71
C ASP A 62 19.05 2.52 -6.67
N ALA A 63 18.47 2.79 -5.50
CA ALA A 63 17.07 2.55 -5.24
C ALA A 63 16.44 3.73 -4.52
N SER A 64 15.13 3.89 -4.73
CA SER A 64 14.34 4.94 -4.10
C SER A 64 12.97 4.42 -3.69
N PHE A 65 12.36 5.10 -2.72
CA PHE A 65 11.03 4.79 -2.26
C PHE A 65 10.25 6.06 -1.93
N THR A 66 8.92 5.96 -2.06
CA THR A 66 7.99 7.05 -1.79
C THR A 66 6.70 6.52 -1.19
N GLY A 67 6.01 7.33 -0.41
CA GLY A 67 4.68 7.02 0.12
C GLY A 67 3.96 8.25 0.65
N ASN A 68 2.65 8.12 0.84
CA ASN A 68 1.76 9.13 1.45
C ASN A 68 1.05 8.58 2.69
N GLY A 69 1.69 7.63 3.40
CA GLY A 69 1.16 6.96 4.59
C GLY A 69 0.79 5.49 4.38
N GLY A 70 1.15 4.89 3.24
CA GLY A 70 0.92 3.46 2.99
C GLY A 70 2.02 2.55 3.55
N SER A 71 1.76 1.24 3.50
CA SER A 71 2.69 0.20 3.91
C SER A 71 2.97 -0.78 2.77
N VAL A 72 4.21 -1.21 2.61
CA VAL A 72 4.59 -2.23 1.61
C VAL A 72 5.83 -3.01 2.05
N THR A 73 5.88 -4.29 1.69
CA THR A 73 7.09 -5.11 1.77
C THR A 73 7.48 -5.56 0.37
N ARG A 74 8.73 -5.33 -0.02
CA ARG A 74 9.27 -5.73 -1.34
C ARG A 74 10.60 -6.41 -1.18
N SER A 75 10.77 -7.53 -1.89
CA SER A 75 12.06 -8.20 -1.94
C SER A 75 12.62 -8.21 -3.36
N PHE A 76 13.95 -8.14 -3.48
CA PHE A 76 14.63 -8.40 -4.73
C PHE A 76 15.91 -9.22 -4.53
N LYS A 77 16.36 -9.86 -5.60
CA LYS A 77 17.62 -10.60 -5.63
C LYS A 77 18.72 -9.74 -6.26
N TRP A 78 19.88 -9.74 -5.61
CA TRP A 78 21.06 -9.00 -6.02
C TRP A 78 22.27 -9.93 -6.04
N ASN A 79 23.05 -9.89 -7.11
CA ASN A 79 24.29 -10.66 -7.20
C ASN A 79 25.41 -9.91 -6.47
N ASN A 80 25.87 -10.46 -5.34
CA ASN A 80 27.03 -9.98 -4.60
C ASN A 80 28.13 -11.06 -4.61
N ASN A 81 29.20 -10.84 -5.35
CA ASN A 81 30.32 -11.79 -5.48
C ASN A 81 31.33 -11.70 -4.33
N LEU A 82 31.12 -10.78 -3.39
CA LEU A 82 31.95 -10.59 -2.20
C LEU A 82 31.24 -11.08 -0.93
N ASN A 83 31.97 -11.11 0.18
CA ASN A 83 31.45 -11.56 1.47
C ASN A 83 30.79 -10.44 2.29
N ARG A 84 30.85 -9.20 1.81
CA ARG A 84 30.30 -8.01 2.45
C ARG A 84 29.71 -7.11 1.37
N ALA A 85 29.00 -6.08 1.81
CA ALA A 85 28.48 -5.02 0.97
C ALA A 85 28.54 -3.71 1.76
N ASP A 86 28.81 -2.61 1.08
CA ASP A 86 28.58 -1.29 1.63
C ASP A 86 27.10 -0.94 1.45
N TYR A 87 26.54 -0.22 2.42
CA TYR A 87 25.16 0.24 2.38
C TYR A 87 25.06 1.71 2.78
N ASN A 88 24.10 2.40 2.18
CA ASN A 88 23.65 3.72 2.57
C ASN A 88 22.12 3.79 2.43
N ALA A 89 21.44 4.49 3.33
CA ALA A 89 20.04 4.85 3.16
C ALA A 89 19.70 6.14 3.90
N ASP A 90 18.76 6.90 3.35
CA ASP A 90 18.24 8.13 3.95
C ASP A 90 16.73 8.25 3.71
N ILE A 91 16.04 8.93 4.62
CA ILE A 91 14.62 9.28 4.47
C ILE A 91 14.39 10.77 4.64
N THR A 92 13.43 11.29 3.90
CA THR A 92 12.75 12.56 4.18
C THR A 92 11.28 12.25 4.49
N ALA A 93 10.96 12.06 5.77
CA ALA A 93 9.60 11.74 6.20
C ALA A 93 8.84 12.97 6.71
N THR A 94 7.59 13.13 6.28
CA THR A 94 6.70 14.24 6.68
C THR A 94 5.86 13.93 7.92
N ALA A 95 5.84 12.67 8.35
CA ALA A 95 5.13 12.17 9.52
C ALA A 95 5.87 10.99 10.18
N ALA A 96 5.29 10.43 11.25
CA ALA A 96 5.73 9.16 11.79
C ALA A 96 5.51 8.03 10.76
N GLY A 97 6.36 7.01 10.81
CA GLY A 97 6.41 5.88 9.88
C GLY A 97 7.80 5.25 9.93
N SER A 98 8.10 4.24 9.12
CA SER A 98 9.43 3.64 9.10
C SER A 98 9.86 3.10 7.76
N PHE A 99 11.17 3.15 7.53
CA PHE A 99 11.89 2.37 6.52
C PHE A 99 12.74 1.32 7.23
N GLN A 100 12.69 0.07 6.76
CA GLN A 100 13.58 -1.01 7.20
C GLN A 100 14.23 -1.68 5.99
N MET A 101 15.52 -1.93 6.09
CA MET A 101 16.31 -2.71 5.14
C MET A 101 16.82 -3.98 5.83
N ILE A 102 16.48 -5.12 5.25
CA ILE A 102 16.96 -6.44 5.66
C ILE A 102 17.73 -7.02 4.49
N VAL A 103 18.97 -7.45 4.73
CA VAL A 103 19.81 -8.09 3.71
C VAL A 103 20.21 -9.47 4.21
N SER A 104 19.87 -10.49 3.42
CA SER A 104 20.30 -11.87 3.63
C SER A 104 21.27 -12.31 2.56
N ASP A 105 22.34 -13.00 2.95
CA ASP A 105 23.33 -13.54 2.04
C ASP A 105 22.81 -14.72 1.20
N ALA A 106 23.68 -15.32 0.38
CA ALA A 106 23.32 -16.42 -0.52
C ALA A 106 22.86 -17.70 0.20
N GLU A 107 23.22 -17.88 1.46
CA GLU A 107 22.81 -19.02 2.29
C GLU A 107 21.60 -18.69 3.18
N GLY A 108 21.05 -17.48 3.06
CA GLY A 108 19.89 -17.00 3.81
C GLY A 108 20.22 -16.42 5.18
N THR A 109 21.48 -16.17 5.49
CA THR A 109 21.90 -15.54 6.75
C THR A 109 21.67 -14.03 6.67
N VAL A 110 20.95 -13.46 7.65
CA VAL A 110 20.76 -12.01 7.74
C VAL A 110 22.10 -11.36 8.12
N VAL A 111 22.62 -10.54 7.22
CA VAL A 111 23.89 -9.79 7.37
C VAL A 111 23.68 -8.29 7.60
N LEU A 112 22.45 -7.80 7.41
CA LEU A 112 22.02 -6.44 7.77
C LEU A 112 20.54 -6.46 8.16
N ASP A 113 20.21 -5.74 9.23
CA ASP A 113 18.83 -5.41 9.62
C ASP A 113 18.87 -4.04 10.30
N LYS A 114 18.35 -3.03 9.60
CA LYS A 114 18.39 -1.63 10.04
C LYS A 114 17.06 -0.95 9.78
N THR A 115 16.65 -0.10 10.72
CA THR A 115 15.41 0.68 10.65
C THR A 115 15.72 2.16 10.85
N ILE A 116 15.08 3.00 10.04
CA ILE A 116 15.03 4.46 10.19
C ILE A 116 13.59 4.84 10.51
N LEU A 117 13.40 5.65 11.56
CA LEU A 117 12.09 6.09 12.00
C LEU A 117 11.81 7.51 11.48
N GLY A 118 10.65 7.69 10.84
CA GLY A 118 10.21 9.01 10.41
C GLY A 118 10.01 9.95 11.60
N ASN A 119 10.31 11.23 11.39
CA ASN A 119 10.24 12.28 12.40
C ASN A 119 11.15 12.02 13.63
N GLN A 120 12.25 11.29 13.43
CA GLN A 120 13.29 11.04 14.43
C GLN A 120 14.68 11.09 13.78
N GLU A 121 15.69 11.47 14.58
CA GLU A 121 17.10 11.45 14.17
C GLU A 121 17.81 10.19 14.74
N PRO A 122 18.76 9.60 13.99
CA PRO A 122 19.18 10.00 12.64
C PRO A 122 18.16 9.57 11.57
N ASP A 123 18.02 10.39 10.53
CA ASP A 123 17.22 10.10 9.33
C ASP A 123 17.99 9.31 8.24
N SER A 124 19.22 8.91 8.55
CA SER A 124 20.17 8.25 7.64
C SER A 124 21.00 7.17 8.34
N ILE A 125 21.44 6.19 7.55
CA ILE A 125 22.33 5.10 7.96
C ILE A 125 23.36 4.81 6.86
N ASP A 126 24.57 4.45 7.27
CA ASP A 126 25.60 3.93 6.38
C ASP A 126 26.44 2.84 7.07
N GLY A 127 27.22 2.11 6.29
CA GLY A 127 28.27 1.24 6.80
C GLY A 127 28.51 0.02 5.92
N VAL A 128 29.02 -1.05 6.55
CA VAL A 128 29.32 -2.33 5.89
C VAL A 128 28.50 -3.43 6.55
N THR A 129 27.91 -4.32 5.75
CA THR A 129 27.18 -5.50 6.26
C THR A 129 28.11 -6.42 7.06
N ALA A 130 27.53 -7.31 7.88
CA ALA A 130 28.28 -8.43 8.44
C ALA A 130 28.82 -9.34 7.31
N ALA A 131 29.83 -10.16 7.63
CA ALA A 131 30.33 -11.11 6.64
C ALA A 131 29.27 -12.21 6.37
N GLY A 132 29.01 -12.48 5.11
CA GLY A 132 28.14 -13.55 4.62
C GLY A 132 28.78 -14.34 3.48
N SER A 133 27.99 -15.24 2.88
CA SER A 133 28.39 -16.04 1.73
C SER A 133 28.17 -15.29 0.41
N PRO A 134 29.18 -15.21 -0.49
CA PRO A 134 29.00 -14.69 -1.84
C PRO A 134 27.93 -15.43 -2.64
N GLY A 135 27.25 -14.72 -3.53
CA GLY A 135 26.25 -15.27 -4.44
C GLY A 135 25.03 -14.36 -4.55
N ILE A 136 23.85 -14.97 -4.72
CA ILE A 136 22.60 -14.23 -4.85
C ILE A 136 22.05 -13.86 -3.48
N TRP A 137 22.22 -12.61 -3.10
CA TRP A 137 21.69 -12.04 -1.87
C TRP A 137 20.21 -11.65 -2.04
N THR A 138 19.48 -11.62 -0.93
CA THR A 138 18.09 -11.16 -0.87
C THR A 138 18.02 -9.88 -0.09
N VAL A 139 17.48 -8.84 -0.71
CA VAL A 139 17.23 -7.56 -0.05
C VAL A 139 15.72 -7.41 0.12
N THR A 140 15.28 -7.16 1.34
CA THR A 140 13.88 -6.93 1.68
C THR A 140 13.73 -5.52 2.28
N ILE A 141 12.88 -4.72 1.65
CA ILE A 141 12.51 -3.39 2.10
C ILE A 141 11.11 -3.43 2.71
N VAL A 142 10.97 -2.89 3.91
CA VAL A 142 9.68 -2.74 4.60
C VAL A 142 9.43 -1.26 4.84
N LEU A 143 8.32 -0.75 4.30
CA LEU A 143 7.79 0.57 4.61
C LEU A 143 6.51 0.37 5.43
N VAL A 144 6.43 1.07 6.57
CA VAL A 144 5.23 1.05 7.44
C VAL A 144 4.75 2.47 7.63
N ASP A 145 3.49 2.70 7.25
CA ASP A 145 2.80 3.99 7.30
C ASP A 145 3.69 5.14 6.78
N PHE A 146 4.47 4.87 5.75
CA PHE A 146 5.55 5.76 5.32
C PHE A 146 4.98 6.90 4.49
N SER A 147 5.20 8.13 4.97
CA SER A 147 4.81 9.37 4.29
C SER A 147 6.04 10.22 4.05
N GLY A 148 6.45 10.33 2.79
CA GLY A 148 7.69 10.97 2.38
C GLY A 148 8.37 10.26 1.22
N ASP A 149 9.67 10.50 1.09
CA ASP A 149 10.55 9.90 0.11
C ASP A 149 11.90 9.52 0.74
N GLY A 150 12.70 8.72 0.05
CA GLY A 150 14.01 8.32 0.51
C GLY A 150 14.75 7.51 -0.53
N SER A 151 16.04 7.29 -0.28
CA SER A 151 16.92 6.56 -1.17
C SER A 151 17.74 5.53 -0.40
N PHE A 152 18.22 4.51 -1.11
CA PHE A 152 19.22 3.61 -0.58
C PHE A 152 20.11 3.04 -1.69
N SER A 153 21.32 2.67 -1.31
CA SER A 153 22.25 2.00 -2.20
C SER A 153 22.93 0.81 -1.53
N LEU A 154 23.34 -0.14 -2.36
CA LEU A 154 24.18 -1.27 -2.00
C LEU A 154 25.27 -1.42 -3.06
N SER A 155 26.52 -1.59 -2.63
CA SER A 155 27.62 -1.98 -3.51
C SER A 155 28.35 -3.16 -2.89
N GLU A 156 28.99 -4.00 -3.70
CA GLU A 156 29.76 -5.15 -3.20
C GLU A 156 30.93 -4.70 -2.29
N GLY A 157 31.31 -3.43 -2.35
CA GLY A 157 32.52 -2.87 -1.73
C GLY A 157 33.76 -3.08 -2.61
N ASP A 158 34.94 -2.76 -2.07
CA ASP A 158 36.26 -3.04 -2.66
C ASP A 158 36.95 -4.25 -2.01
#